data_AF-A0A832TS21-F1
#
_entry.id   AF-A0A832TS21-F1
#
_cell.length_a   1.000
_cell.length_b   1.000
_cell.length_c   1.000
_cell.angle_alpha   90.00
_cell.angle_beta   90.00
_cell.angle_gamma   90.00
#
_symmetry.space_group_name_H-M   'P 1'
#
loop_
_entity.id
_entity.type
_entity.pdbx_description
1 polymer ?
#
loop_
_entity_poly.entity_id
_entity_poly.type
_entity_poly.pdbx_seq_one_letter_code
_entity_poly.pdbx_strand_id
1 'polypeptide(L)'
;APEMTVLTGGLRVLDANFGQSQHGVFTKRPETLTNDFFVNLLDMSTTWNAISEDLFEGRERATGELKWTGTRVDLILGSNSQLRALAEVYACEDSQDKFLHDFVAAWNKVMNLDRFDLAWS
;
A
#
# COMPACT_ATOMS: atom_id res chain seq x y z
N ALA A 1 -11.86 -7.17 -3.65
CA ALA A 1 -10.80 -6.17 -3.88
C ALA A 1 -10.36 -5.44 -2.61
N PRO A 2 -11.25 -4.96 -1.71
CA PRO A 2 -10.85 -4.12 -0.57
C PRO A 2 -9.80 -4.74 0.36
N GLU A 3 -9.93 -6.02 0.70
CA GLU A 3 -9.01 -6.73 1.58
C GLU A 3 -7.58 -6.77 1.01
N MET A 4 -7.44 -7.05 -0.29
CA MET A 4 -6.13 -7.08 -0.96
C MET A 4 -5.47 -5.70 -0.96
N THR A 5 -6.24 -4.64 -1.22
CA THR A 5 -5.76 -3.25 -1.21
C THR A 5 -5.17 -2.90 0.15
N VAL A 6 -5.92 -3.15 1.24
CA VAL A 6 -5.49 -2.82 2.61
C VAL A 6 -4.27 -3.65 3.02
N LEU A 7 -4.29 -4.96 2.75
CA LEU A 7 -3.16 -5.84 3.05
C LEU A 7 -1.89 -5.39 2.32
N THR A 8 -1.99 -5.03 1.04
CA THR A 8 -0.84 -4.56 0.26
C THR A 8 -0.26 -3.28 0.86
N GLY A 9 -1.09 -2.27 1.12
CA GLY A 9 -0.62 -1.01 1.71
C GLY A 9 0.01 -1.19 3.09
N GLY A 10 -0.61 -1.99 3.96
CA GLY A 10 -0.09 -2.25 5.30
C GLY A 10 1.20 -3.07 5.32
N LEU A 11 1.32 -4.11 4.49
CA LEU A 11 2.54 -4.91 4.41
C LEU A 11 3.73 -4.11 3.87
N ARG A 12 3.47 -3.14 2.97
CA ARG A 12 4.52 -2.24 2.48
C ARG A 12 5.08 -1.33 3.56
N VAL A 13 4.24 -0.69 4.36
CA VAL A 13 4.72 0.18 5.45
C VAL A 13 5.35 -0.59 6.61
N LEU A 14 4.99 -1.87 6.77
CA LEU A 14 5.61 -2.78 7.73
C LEU A 14 6.94 -3.38 7.23
N ASP A 15 7.43 -2.96 6.06
CA ASP A 15 8.69 -3.42 5.45
C ASP A 15 8.76 -4.96 5.28
N ALA A 16 7.62 -5.59 4.99
CA ALA A 16 7.50 -7.04 4.80
C ALA A 16 7.95 -7.51 3.40
N ASN A 17 8.81 -6.76 2.72
CA ASN A 17 9.23 -7.03 1.37
C ASN A 17 10.33 -8.10 1.31
N PHE A 18 10.28 -8.94 0.27
CA PHE A 18 11.34 -9.92 0.03
C PHE A 18 12.69 -9.22 -0.17
N GLY A 19 13.72 -9.69 0.53
CA GLY A 19 15.07 -9.13 0.47
C GLY A 19 15.17 -7.68 0.92
N GLN A 20 14.23 -7.19 1.75
CA GLN A 20 14.20 -5.80 2.26
C GLN A 20 14.19 -4.73 1.14
N SER A 21 13.61 -5.08 -0.01
CA SER A 21 13.44 -4.15 -1.12
C SER A 21 12.61 -2.94 -0.69
N GLN A 22 13.04 -1.74 -1.09
CA GLN A 22 12.35 -0.49 -0.78
C GLN A 22 11.20 -0.16 -1.74
N HIS A 23 10.89 -1.05 -2.69
CA HIS A 23 9.81 -0.81 -3.64
C HIS A 23 8.45 -0.83 -2.94
N GLY A 24 7.68 0.24 -3.15
CA GLY A 24 6.36 0.38 -2.54
C GLY A 24 6.36 0.79 -1.07
N VAL A 25 7.53 0.92 -0.40
CA VAL A 25 7.63 1.36 1.00
C VAL A 25 7.47 2.88 1.08
N PHE A 26 6.27 3.37 0.78
CA PHE A 26 5.98 4.81 0.73
C PHE A 26 5.68 5.35 2.14
N THR A 27 6.69 5.31 3.01
CA THR A 27 6.64 5.89 4.35
C THR A 27 8.04 6.30 4.79
N LYS A 28 8.11 7.23 5.74
CA LYS A 28 9.35 7.58 6.45
C LYS A 28 9.44 6.91 7.82
N ARG A 29 8.44 6.11 8.18
CA ARG A 29 8.31 5.40 9.46
C ARG A 29 8.06 3.91 9.18
N PRO A 30 9.03 3.19 8.60
CA PRO A 30 8.90 1.76 8.38
C PRO A 30 8.61 1.04 9.72
N GLU A 31 7.99 -0.13 9.63
CA GLU A 31 7.55 -0.94 10.79
C GLU A 31 6.43 -0.31 11.63
N THR A 32 5.92 0.85 11.23
CA THR A 32 4.75 1.48 11.86
C THR A 32 3.54 1.32 10.96
N LEU A 33 2.50 0.62 11.46
CA LEU A 33 1.27 0.42 10.69
C LEU A 33 0.50 1.74 10.55
N THR A 34 0.52 2.30 9.34
CA THR A 34 -0.08 3.59 8.97
C THR A 34 -0.66 3.51 7.56
N ASN A 35 -1.53 4.47 7.21
CA ASN A 35 -2.05 4.60 5.85
C ASN A 35 -1.11 5.39 4.91
N ASP A 36 0.15 5.62 5.31
CA ASP A 36 1.15 6.40 4.58
C ASP A 36 1.32 5.92 3.13
N PHE A 37 1.18 4.61 2.87
CA PHE A 37 1.23 4.05 1.52
C PHE A 37 0.25 4.74 0.57
N PHE A 38 -1.02 4.86 0.97
CA PHE A 38 -2.07 5.43 0.12
C PHE A 38 -1.93 6.94 -0.02
N VAL A 39 -1.61 7.62 1.09
CA VAL A 39 -1.36 9.06 1.12
C VAL A 39 -0.26 9.44 0.13
N ASN A 40 0.88 8.74 0.18
CA ASN A 40 2.03 9.04 -0.67
C ASN A 40 1.85 8.55 -2.12
N LEU A 41 1.10 7.47 -2.35
CA LEU A 41 0.76 6.99 -3.69
C LEU A 41 -0.12 7.99 -4.45
N LEU A 42 -1.07 8.62 -3.75
CA LEU A 42 -2.05 9.54 -4.34
C LEU A 42 -1.62 11.01 -4.25
N ASP A 43 -0.47 11.29 -3.65
CA ASP A 43 0.15 12.62 -3.61
C ASP A 43 0.51 13.10 -5.02
N MET A 44 -0.23 14.09 -5.51
CA MET A 44 -0.07 14.69 -6.83
C MET A 44 1.25 15.46 -7.00
N SER A 45 1.96 15.76 -5.91
CA SER A 45 3.32 16.32 -5.97
C SER A 45 4.36 15.32 -6.44
N THR A 46 4.02 14.03 -6.46
CA THR A 46 4.88 12.95 -6.97
C THR A 46 4.49 12.60 -8.41
N THR A 47 5.46 12.60 -9.32
CA THR A 47 5.30 12.15 -10.71
C THR A 47 6.00 10.82 -10.89
N TRP A 48 5.28 9.83 -11.42
CA TRP A 48 5.79 8.48 -11.65
C TRP A 48 6.24 8.28 -13.08
N ASN A 49 7.46 7.75 -13.28
CA ASN A 49 8.01 7.40 -14.59
C ASN A 49 8.55 5.97 -14.56
N ALA A 50 8.31 5.20 -15.63
CA ALA A 50 8.86 3.87 -15.78
C ALA A 50 10.38 3.93 -16.03
N ILE A 51 11.15 3.13 -15.30
CA ILE A 51 12.58 2.91 -15.55
C ILE A 51 12.86 1.54 -16.17
N SER A 52 11.92 0.61 -16.03
CA SER A 52 11.88 -0.66 -16.75
C SER A 52 10.43 -1.11 -16.94
N GLU A 53 10.21 -2.32 -17.45
CA GLU A 53 8.88 -2.89 -17.61
C GLU A 53 8.09 -2.90 -16.29
N ASP A 54 8.72 -3.32 -15.19
CA ASP A 54 8.06 -3.57 -13.91
C ASP A 54 8.42 -2.57 -12.80
N LEU A 55 9.31 -1.61 -13.06
CA LEU A 55 9.86 -0.71 -12.04
C LEU A 55 9.70 0.76 -12.45
N PHE A 56 9.35 1.58 -11.46
CA PHE A 56 9.01 2.99 -11.61
C PHE A 56 9.70 3.83 -10.54
N GLU A 57 10.06 5.06 -10.91
CA GLU A 57 10.53 6.09 -9.99
C GLU A 57 9.45 7.15 -9.78
N GLY A 58 9.17 7.46 -8.51
CA GLY A 58 8.34 8.57 -8.09
C GLY A 58 9.23 9.75 -7.72
N ARG A 59 9.17 10.83 -8.51
CA ARG A 59 9.97 12.04 -8.31
C ARG A 59 9.11 13.22 -7.91
N GLU A 60 9.65 14.09 -7.05
CA GLU A 60 9.00 15.34 -6.67
C GLU A 60 8.89 16.24 -7.92
N ARG A 61 7.67 16.73 -8.19
CA ARG A 61 7.34 17.37 -9.47
C ARG A 61 8.07 18.71 -9.68
N ALA A 62 8.40 19.43 -8.61
CA ALA A 62 8.97 20.77 -8.69
C ALA A 62 10.50 20.75 -8.86
N THR A 63 11.17 19.80 -8.24
CA THR A 63 12.63 19.68 -8.09
C THR A 63 13.22 18.52 -8.89
N GLY A 64 12.41 17.49 -9.19
CA GLY A 64 12.86 16.24 -9.79
C GLY A 64 13.55 15.27 -8.82
N GLU A 65 13.58 15.58 -7.52
CA GLU A 65 14.19 14.73 -6.50
C GLU A 65 13.50 13.37 -6.43
N LEU A 66 14.29 12.29 -6.36
CA LEU A 66 13.76 10.94 -6.20
C LEU A 66 13.15 10.80 -4.81
N LYS A 67 11.82 10.59 -4.73
CA LYS A 67 11.11 10.32 -3.48
C LYS A 67 10.99 8.82 -3.23
N TRP A 68 10.56 8.07 -4.24
CA TRP A 68 10.14 6.68 -4.07
C TRP A 68 10.49 5.81 -5.28
N THR A 69 10.54 4.51 -5.07
CA THR A 69 10.52 3.52 -6.15
C THR A 69 9.35 2.57 -5.93
N GLY A 70 8.71 2.12 -6.99
CA GLY A 70 7.53 1.27 -6.91
C GLY A 70 7.47 0.31 -8.08
N THR A 71 6.86 -0.85 -7.85
CA THR A 71 6.56 -1.83 -8.89
C THR A 71 5.17 -1.59 -9.49
N ARG A 72 4.84 -2.35 -10.53
CA ARG A 72 3.50 -2.37 -11.10
C ARG A 72 2.42 -2.75 -10.08
N VAL A 73 2.73 -3.63 -9.12
CA VAL A 73 1.80 -4.04 -8.05
C VAL A 73 1.46 -2.87 -7.13
N ASP A 74 2.40 -1.95 -6.93
CA ASP A 74 2.17 -0.78 -6.08
C ASP A 74 1.37 0.29 -6.84
N LEU A 75 1.74 0.56 -8.10
CA LEU A 75 1.12 1.63 -8.90
C LEU A 75 -0.23 1.27 -9.50
N ILE A 76 -0.59 -0.01 -9.59
CA ILE A 76 -1.93 -0.41 -10.06
C ILE A 76 -3.04 0.13 -9.13
N LEU A 77 -2.74 0.29 -7.84
CA LEU A 77 -3.64 0.87 -6.85
C LEU A 77 -3.90 2.37 -7.09
N GLY A 78 -3.02 3.06 -7.82
CA GLY A 78 -3.19 4.47 -8.18
C GLY A 78 -3.69 4.72 -9.61
N SER A 79 -3.65 3.70 -10.47
CA SER A 79 -3.92 3.82 -11.92
C SER A 79 -5.18 3.09 -12.41
N ASN A 80 -5.59 1.99 -11.76
CA ASN A 80 -6.86 1.35 -12.04
C ASN A 80 -8.00 2.11 -11.35
N SER A 81 -9.04 2.53 -12.08
CA SER A 81 -10.11 3.38 -11.54
C SER A 81 -10.83 2.79 -10.32
N GLN A 82 -11.08 1.48 -10.29
CA GLN A 82 -11.74 0.82 -9.16
C GLN A 82 -10.82 0.71 -7.94
N LEU A 83 -9.56 0.32 -8.15
CA LEU A 83 -8.58 0.22 -7.06
C LEU A 83 -8.19 1.60 -6.52
N ARG A 84 -8.13 2.60 -7.39
CA ARG A 84 -7.87 3.99 -7.03
C ARG A 84 -8.97 4.54 -6.14
N ALA A 85 -10.24 4.27 -6.44
CA ALA A 85 -11.34 4.67 -5.56
C ALA A 85 -11.22 4.04 -4.16
N LEU A 86 -10.72 2.79 -4.07
CA LEU A 86 -10.43 2.17 -2.76
C LEU A 86 -9.23 2.81 -2.08
N ALA A 87 -8.16 3.12 -2.81
CA ALA A 87 -6.98 3.80 -2.28
C ALA A 87 -7.33 5.21 -1.75
N GLU A 88 -8.22 5.93 -2.45
CA GLU A 88 -8.70 7.26 -2.04
C GLU A 88 -9.40 7.21 -0.67
N VAL A 89 -10.22 6.19 -0.42
CA VAL A 89 -10.87 6.00 0.90
C VAL A 89 -9.84 5.87 2.03
N TYR A 90 -8.71 5.19 1.80
CA TYR A 90 -7.67 5.02 2.81
C TYR A 90 -6.60 6.13 2.81
N ALA A 91 -6.63 7.05 1.85
CA ALA A 91 -5.76 8.21 1.82
C ALA A 91 -6.37 9.44 2.51
N CYS A 92 -7.65 9.39 2.87
CA CYS A 92 -8.31 10.47 3.62
C CYS A 92 -7.68 10.65 5.01
N GLU A 93 -7.63 11.89 5.48
CA GLU A 93 -7.03 12.26 6.77
C GLU A 93 -7.70 11.56 7.97
N ASP A 94 -9.00 11.29 7.88
CA ASP A 94 -9.82 10.63 8.91
C ASP A 94 -9.86 9.09 8.78
N SER A 95 -9.15 8.53 7.80
CA SER A 95 -9.24 7.10 7.49
C SER A 95 -8.26 6.21 8.26
N GLN A 96 -7.38 6.77 9.10
CA GLN A 96 -6.33 6.00 9.79
C GLN A 96 -6.91 4.88 10.66
N ASP A 97 -7.91 5.18 11.50
CA ASP A 97 -8.54 4.17 12.36
C ASP A 97 -9.26 3.10 11.54
N LYS A 98 -9.93 3.50 10.46
CA LYS A 98 -10.57 2.56 9.53
C LYS A 98 -9.55 1.62 8.89
N PHE A 99 -8.45 2.18 8.38
CA PHE A 99 -7.36 1.42 7.78
C PHE A 99 -6.80 0.38 8.76
N LEU A 100 -6.55 0.77 10.01
CA LEU A 100 -6.04 -0.15 11.04
C LEU A 100 -7.00 -1.32 11.28
N HIS A 101 -8.29 -1.03 11.48
CA HIS A 101 -9.30 -2.07 11.69
C HIS A 101 -9.42 -3.01 10.49
N ASP A 102 -9.50 -2.45 9.28
CA ASP A 102 -9.64 -3.24 8.06
C ASP A 102 -8.38 -4.09 7.79
N PHE A 103 -7.18 -3.57 8.12
CA PHE A 103 -5.93 -4.33 7.99
C PHE A 103 -5.88 -5.50 8.95
N VAL A 104 -6.18 -5.27 10.23
CA VAL A 104 -6.20 -6.33 11.25
C VAL A 104 -7.24 -7.39 10.92
N ALA A 105 -8.43 -6.98 10.45
CA ALA A 105 -9.48 -7.92 10.05
C ALA A 105 -9.04 -8.78 8.86
N ALA A 106 -8.46 -8.17 7.83
CA ALA A 106 -7.96 -8.89 6.66
C ALA A 106 -6.78 -9.82 7.00
N TRP A 107 -5.86 -9.38 7.86
CA TRP A 107 -4.74 -10.19 8.33
C TRP A 107 -5.23 -11.40 9.12
N ASN A 108 -6.11 -11.18 10.10
CA ASN A 108 -6.71 -12.26 10.89
C ASN A 108 -7.47 -13.27 10.01
N LYS A 109 -8.16 -12.79 8.97
CA LYS A 109 -8.83 -13.67 8.00
C LYS A 109 -7.82 -14.57 7.28
N VAL A 110 -6.73 -14.01 6.74
CA VAL A 110 -5.69 -14.77 6.04
C VAL A 110 -5.06 -15.82 6.96
N MET A 111 -4.76 -15.44 8.21
CA MET A 111 -4.14 -16.32 9.20
C MET A 111 -5.05 -17.48 9.67
N ASN A 112 -6.36 -17.42 9.40
CA ASN A 112 -7.32 -18.47 9.79
C ASN A 112 -7.91 -19.23 8.59
N LEU A 113 -7.39 -19.06 7.37
CA LEU A 113 -7.94 -19.72 6.17
C LEU A 113 -7.82 -21.25 6.21
N ASP A 114 -6.93 -21.81 7.03
CA ASP A 114 -6.72 -23.25 7.21
C ASP A 114 -7.36 -23.81 8.49
N ARG A 115 -7.99 -22.96 9.32
CA ARG A 115 -8.62 -23.31 10.61
C ARG A 115 -10.03 -23.89 10.44
N PHE A 116 -10.16 -24.95 9.63
CA PHE A 116 -11.42 -25.69 9.45
C PHE A 116 -11.91 -26.36 10.74
N ASP A 117 -11.03 -26.53 11.73
CA ASP A 117 -11.32 -27.07 13.06
C ASP A 117 -12.25 -26.18 13.89
N LEU A 118 -12.25 -24.86 13.66
CA LEU A 118 -13.08 -23.88 14.36
C LEU A 118 -14.47 -23.68 13.73
N ALA A 119 -14.68 -24.16 12.50
CA ALA A 119 -15.93 -23.94 11.76
C ALA A 119 -17.08 -24.88 12.21
N TRP A 120 -16.79 -25.88 13.05
CA TRP A 120 -17.73 -26.93 13.45
C TRP A 120 -17.91 -27.08 14.98
N SER A 121 -17.40 -26.13 15.77
CA SER A 121 -17.62 -26.03 17.23
C SER A 121 -18.61 -24.92 17.57
#